data_AF-A0A1Y6GEX0-F1
#
_entry.id   AF-A0A1Y6GEX0-F1
#
_cell.length_a   1.000
_cell.length_b   1.000
_cell.length_c   1.000
_cell.angle_alpha   90.00
_cell.angle_beta   90.00
_cell.angle_gamma   90.00
#
_symmetry.space_group_name_H-M   'P 1'
#
loop_
_entity.id
_entity.type
_entity.pdbx_description
1 polymer ?
#
loop_
_entity_poly.entity_id
_entity_poly.type
_entity_poly.pdbx_seq_one_letter_code
_entity_poly.pdbx_strand_id
1 'polypeptide(L)'
;MTTKEDVKEVLKELLGQEDNRKGKTFVFPDNVNRSYNIVKGLSIGNFFKFILPAVVIAAGILLIPPYSLGFMMVKMFFVALLLLGSFIFAVLRPITSRPNITYSNYMKLIFNYNSRQKLFFMKSNKRDEFHG
;
A
#
# COMPACT_ATOMS: atom_id res chain seq x y z
N MET A 1 49.09 19.51 -37.30
CA MET A 1 49.46 20.27 -36.10
C MET A 1 48.45 19.90 -35.02
N THR A 2 48.84 19.06 -34.07
CA THR A 2 48.01 18.71 -32.90
C THR A 2 47.88 19.95 -32.05
N THR A 3 46.65 20.39 -31.79
CA THR A 3 46.43 21.63 -31.02
C THR A 3 46.68 21.35 -29.53
N LYS A 4 47.09 22.38 -28.78
CA LYS A 4 47.35 22.23 -27.33
C LYS A 4 46.11 21.79 -26.55
N GLU A 5 44.94 21.94 -27.14
CA GLU A 5 43.63 21.61 -26.57
C GLU A 5 43.40 20.09 -26.64
N ASP A 6 43.69 19.47 -27.79
CA ASP A 6 43.59 18.01 -27.98
C ASP A 6 44.49 17.24 -27.00
N VAL A 7 45.72 17.73 -26.79
CA VAL A 7 46.69 17.11 -25.85
C VAL A 7 46.20 17.23 -24.40
N LYS A 8 45.55 18.35 -24.06
CA LYS A 8 45.00 18.58 -22.72
C LYS A 8 43.78 17.70 -22.45
N GLU A 9 43.00 17.41 -23.48
CA GLU A 9 41.83 16.53 -23.41
C GLU A 9 42.24 15.07 -23.24
N VAL A 10 43.22 14.60 -24.04
CA VAL A 10 43.80 13.25 -23.90
C VAL A 10 44.52 13.07 -22.56
N LEU A 11 45.22 14.10 -22.05
CA LEU A 11 45.84 14.04 -20.71
C LEU A 11 44.81 13.99 -19.58
N LYS A 12 43.67 14.69 -19.72
CA LYS A 12 42.56 14.59 -18.75
C LYS A 12 41.94 13.20 -18.74
N GLU A 13 41.80 12.59 -19.91
CA GLU A 13 41.30 11.23 -20.08
C GLU A 13 42.27 10.19 -19.47
N LEU A 14 43.58 10.31 -19.75
CA LEU A 14 44.62 9.42 -19.18
C LEU A 14 44.81 9.57 -17.67
N LEU A 15 44.58 10.76 -17.11
CA LEU A 15 44.65 11.02 -15.66
C LEU A 15 43.41 10.55 -14.90
N GLY A 16 42.43 9.93 -15.59
CA GLY A 16 41.24 9.37 -14.96
C GLY A 16 40.38 10.42 -14.22
N GLN A 17 40.53 11.71 -14.56
CA GLN A 17 39.68 12.77 -14.05
C GLN A 17 38.36 12.79 -14.82
N GLU A 18 37.61 11.69 -14.73
CA GLU A 18 36.19 11.72 -15.04
C GLU A 18 35.51 12.66 -14.04
N ASP A 19 34.89 13.73 -14.56
CA ASP A 19 34.19 14.73 -13.77
C ASP A 19 32.97 14.05 -13.10
N ASN A 20 33.22 13.44 -11.93
CA ASN A 20 32.28 12.61 -11.17
C ASN A 20 31.19 13.45 -10.47
N ARG A 21 30.88 14.63 -11.01
CA ARG A 21 29.80 15.51 -10.55
C ARG A 21 28.45 15.00 -11.05
N LYS A 22 28.16 13.71 -10.85
CA LYS A 22 26.77 13.26 -10.84
C LYS A 22 26.11 13.92 -9.63
N GLY A 23 25.41 15.03 -9.88
CA GLY A 23 24.55 15.66 -8.90
C GLY A 23 23.67 14.59 -8.24
N LYS A 24 23.56 14.65 -6.91
CA LYS A 24 22.77 13.67 -6.13
C LYS A 24 21.38 13.58 -6.74
N THR A 25 21.06 12.45 -7.38
CA THR A 25 19.73 12.20 -7.88
C THR A 25 18.82 12.00 -6.68
N PHE A 26 17.81 12.85 -6.55
CA PHE A 26 16.84 12.73 -5.47
C PHE A 26 15.94 11.53 -5.79
N VAL A 27 16.31 10.36 -5.27
CA VAL A 27 15.47 9.17 -5.36
C VAL A 27 14.45 9.26 -4.24
N PHE A 28 13.21 9.60 -4.60
CA PHE A 28 12.11 9.47 -3.66
C PHE A 28 11.89 7.99 -3.36
N PRO A 29 11.84 7.57 -2.09
CA PRO A 29 11.50 6.19 -1.78
C PRO A 29 10.05 5.95 -2.20
N ASP A 30 9.82 5.03 -3.13
CA ASP A 30 8.50 4.77 -3.71
C ASP A 30 7.45 4.24 -2.70
N ASN A 31 7.87 3.93 -1.46
CA ASN A 31 7.03 3.35 -0.41
C ASN A 31 7.26 4.00 0.97
N VAL A 32 7.31 5.32 1.08
CA VAL A 32 7.25 5.98 2.39
C VAL A 32 5.82 5.90 2.93
N ASN A 33 5.48 4.76 3.55
CA ASN A 33 4.19 4.59 4.20
C ASN A 33 4.29 5.09 5.64
N ARG A 34 3.49 6.10 6.01
CA ARG A 34 3.51 6.69 7.37
C ARG A 34 3.06 5.70 8.46
N SER A 35 2.34 4.66 8.07
CA SER A 35 1.81 3.65 8.99
C SER A 35 2.89 2.67 9.47
N TYR A 36 2.98 2.53 10.80
CA TYR A 36 3.78 1.49 11.44
C TYR A 36 3.25 0.10 11.05
N ASN A 37 4.09 -0.71 10.41
CA ASN A 37 3.75 -2.08 10.03
C ASN A 37 4.19 -3.05 11.12
N ILE A 38 3.28 -3.91 11.60
CA ILE A 38 3.59 -5.03 12.50
C ILE A 38 4.27 -6.15 11.69
N VAL A 39 3.70 -6.43 10.52
CA VAL A 39 4.16 -7.45 9.56
C VAL A 39 4.05 -6.83 8.16
N LYS A 40 4.81 -7.35 7.19
CA LYS A 40 4.75 -6.91 5.79
C LYS A 40 3.28 -6.92 5.30
N GLY A 41 2.73 -5.73 5.04
CA GLY A 41 1.35 -5.57 4.56
C GLY A 41 0.31 -5.32 5.65
N LEU A 42 0.66 -5.41 6.93
CA LEU A 42 -0.24 -5.22 8.04
C LEU A 42 0.20 -4.04 8.94
N SER A 43 -0.52 -2.93 8.82
CA SER A 43 -0.37 -1.76 9.69
C SER A 43 -0.97 -2.03 11.08
N ILE A 44 -0.38 -1.46 12.14
CA ILE A 44 -0.98 -1.40 13.48
C ILE A 44 -2.42 -0.88 13.40
N GLY A 45 -2.64 0.21 12.65
CA GLY A 45 -3.98 0.80 12.52
C GLY A 45 -4.98 -0.17 11.88
N ASN A 46 -4.55 -0.94 10.88
CA ASN A 46 -5.41 -1.93 10.23
C ASN A 46 -5.69 -3.14 11.12
N PHE A 47 -4.73 -3.55 11.96
CA PHE A 47 -4.94 -4.61 12.95
C PHE A 47 -6.09 -4.24 13.89
N PHE A 48 -6.01 -3.07 14.53
CA PHE A 48 -7.03 -2.63 15.48
C PHE A 48 -8.38 -2.36 14.81
N LYS A 49 -8.38 -1.93 13.54
CA LYS A 49 -9.62 -1.62 12.81
C LYS A 49 -10.35 -2.84 12.29
N PHE A 50 -9.64 -3.89 11.86
CA PHE A 50 -10.24 -5.02 11.15
C PHE A 50 -10.08 -6.35 11.86
N ILE A 51 -8.90 -6.63 12.43
CA ILE A 51 -8.62 -7.93 13.07
C ILE A 51 -9.14 -7.96 14.50
N LEU A 52 -8.91 -6.90 15.29
CA LEU A 52 -9.34 -6.89 16.69
C LEU A 52 -10.86 -7.08 16.85
N PRO A 53 -11.74 -6.36 16.12
CA PRO A 53 -13.18 -6.58 16.22
C PRO A 53 -13.58 -7.99 15.80
N ALA A 54 -12.92 -8.54 14.78
CA ALA A 54 -13.15 -9.91 14.32
C ALA A 54 -12.82 -10.94 15.41
N VAL A 55 -11.71 -10.77 16.12
CA VAL A 55 -11.34 -11.63 17.27
C VAL A 55 -12.37 -11.53 18.41
N VAL A 56 -12.84 -10.32 18.72
CA VAL A 56 -13.87 -10.11 19.75
C VAL A 56 -15.18 -10.80 19.37
N ILE A 57 -15.62 -10.66 18.11
CA ILE A 57 -16.83 -11.34 17.62
C ILE A 57 -16.65 -12.87 17.64
N ALA A 58 -15.48 -13.36 17.21
CA ALA A 58 -15.16 -14.79 17.25
C ALA A 58 -15.23 -15.36 18.67
N ALA A 59 -14.66 -14.67 19.65
CA ALA A 59 -14.76 -15.05 21.05
C ALA A 59 -16.23 -15.07 21.52
N GLY A 60 -17.03 -14.08 21.12
CA GLY A 60 -18.47 -14.05 21.37
C GLY A 60 -19.21 -15.27 20.82
N ILE A 61 -18.94 -15.66 19.57
CA ILE A 61 -19.55 -16.84 18.92
C ILE A 61 -19.22 -18.13 19.67
N LEU A 62 -17.97 -18.28 20.13
CA LEU A 62 -17.54 -19.47 20.87
C LEU A 62 -18.16 -19.56 22.25
N LEU A 63 -18.47 -18.43 22.89
CA LEU A 63 -19.10 -18.39 24.21
C LEU A 63 -20.59 -18.73 24.19
N ILE A 64 -21.28 -18.61 23.04
CA ILE A 64 -22.71 -18.94 22.95
C ILE A 64 -22.89 -20.46 23.08
N PRO A 65 -23.66 -21.00 24.03
CA PRO A 65 -24.00 -22.43 24.07
C PRO A 65 -24.95 -22.80 22.91
N PRO A 66 -25.06 -24.07 22.48
CA PRO A 66 -24.54 -25.30 23.10
C PRO A 66 -23.11 -25.68 22.68
N TYR A 67 -22.39 -26.39 23.56
CA TYR A 67 -20.99 -26.82 23.35
C TYR A 67 -20.85 -28.29 22.91
N SER A 68 -21.92 -28.89 22.37
CA SER A 68 -21.84 -30.23 21.78
C SER A 68 -20.84 -30.26 20.62
N LEU A 69 -20.14 -31.38 20.43
CA LEU A 69 -19.06 -31.53 19.44
C LEU A 69 -19.43 -31.04 18.03
N GLY A 70 -20.59 -31.44 17.52
CA GLY A 70 -21.06 -31.05 16.19
C GLY A 70 -21.29 -29.53 16.05
N PHE A 71 -21.99 -28.93 17.00
CA PHE A 71 -22.19 -27.47 17.01
C PHE A 71 -20.87 -26.71 17.19
N MET A 72 -19.92 -27.26 17.96
CA MET A 72 -18.61 -26.65 18.14
C MET A 72 -17.80 -26.64 16.83
N MET A 73 -17.84 -27.74 16.06
CA MET A 73 -17.20 -27.81 14.74
C MET A 73 -17.76 -26.76 13.78
N VAL A 74 -19.09 -26.61 13.74
CA VAL A 74 -19.75 -25.60 12.90
C VAL A 74 -19.33 -24.18 13.32
N LYS A 75 -19.30 -23.87 14.62
CA LYS A 75 -18.83 -22.57 15.12
C LYS A 75 -17.39 -22.31 14.73
N MET A 76 -16.51 -23.30 14.91
CA MET A 76 -15.09 -23.18 14.56
C MET A 76 -14.91 -22.91 13.06
N PHE A 77 -15.71 -23.54 12.20
CA PHE A 77 -15.71 -23.26 10.77
C PHE A 77 -16.05 -21.79 10.47
N PHE A 78 -17.12 -21.24 11.05
CA PHE A 78 -17.50 -19.84 10.87
C PHE A 78 -16.48 -18.86 11.48
N VAL A 79 -15.93 -19.18 12.64
CA VAL A 79 -14.87 -18.40 13.29
C VAL A 79 -13.62 -18.36 12.40
N ALA A 80 -13.22 -19.51 11.85
CA ALA A 80 -12.09 -19.58 10.93
C ALA A 80 -12.32 -18.74 9.67
N LEU A 81 -13.51 -18.82 9.06
CA LEU A 81 -13.87 -17.99 7.90
C LEU A 81 -13.85 -16.50 8.23
N LEU A 82 -14.39 -16.12 9.39
CA LEU A 82 -14.44 -14.73 9.84
C LEU A 82 -13.03 -14.16 10.06
N LEU A 83 -12.18 -14.89 10.77
CA LEU A 83 -10.80 -14.47 11.02
C LEU A 83 -9.99 -14.42 9.73
N LEU A 84 -10.07 -15.47 8.89
CA LEU A 84 -9.38 -15.53 7.61
C LEU A 84 -9.83 -14.38 6.68
N GLY A 85 -11.14 -14.14 6.59
CA GLY A 85 -11.70 -13.05 5.80
C GLY A 85 -11.21 -11.68 6.27
N SER A 86 -11.22 -11.44 7.59
CA SER A 86 -10.73 -10.17 8.17
C SER A 86 -9.23 -9.96 7.90
N PHE A 87 -8.43 -11.02 7.99
CA PHE A 87 -6.99 -10.97 7.73
C PHE A 87 -6.70 -10.69 6.26
N ILE A 88 -7.35 -11.43 5.35
CA ILE A 88 -7.22 -11.20 3.91
C ILE A 88 -7.62 -9.76 3.58
N PHE A 89 -8.75 -9.27 4.09
CA PHE A 89 -9.21 -7.90 3.84
C PHE A 89 -8.22 -6.84 4.32
N ALA A 90 -7.55 -7.07 5.45
CA ALA A 90 -6.57 -6.15 6.02
C ALA A 90 -5.26 -6.09 5.22
N VAL A 91 -4.86 -7.21 4.59
CA VAL A 91 -3.57 -7.35 3.88
C VAL A 91 -3.70 -7.15 2.37
N LEU A 92 -4.87 -7.46 1.79
CA LEU A 92 -5.07 -7.49 0.35
C LEU A 92 -4.80 -6.13 -0.30
N ARG A 93 -4.07 -6.20 -1.41
CA ARG A 93 -3.74 -5.06 -2.28
C ARG A 93 -4.35 -5.34 -3.66
N PRO A 94 -5.46 -4.68 -4.03
CA PRO A 94 -6.18 -5.01 -5.25
C PRO A 94 -5.45 -4.58 -6.54
N ILE A 95 -4.48 -3.66 -6.44
CA ILE A 95 -3.80 -3.07 -7.59
C ILE A 95 -2.30 -3.37 -7.50
N THR A 96 -1.80 -4.20 -8.42
CA THR A 96 -0.38 -4.61 -8.47
C THR A 96 0.57 -3.43 -8.71
N SER A 97 0.17 -2.46 -9.53
CA SER A 97 0.98 -1.27 -9.85
C SER A 97 1.07 -0.25 -8.70
N ARG A 98 0.22 -0.36 -7.68
CA ARG A 98 0.13 0.59 -6.56
C ARG A 98 0.14 -0.17 -5.23
N PRO A 99 1.30 -0.69 -4.80
CA PRO A 99 1.40 -1.51 -3.60
C PRO A 99 1.06 -0.75 -2.30
N ASN A 100 1.05 0.59 -2.32
CA ASN A 100 0.65 1.39 -1.17
C ASN A 100 -0.87 1.43 -0.94
N ILE A 101 -1.68 1.09 -1.95
CA ILE A 101 -3.14 1.15 -1.86
C ILE A 101 -3.67 -0.17 -1.28
N THR A 102 -4.18 -0.09 -0.06
CA THR A 102 -4.89 -1.21 0.58
C THR A 102 -6.30 -1.36 0.01
N TYR A 103 -6.87 -2.56 0.13
CA TYR A 103 -8.24 -2.84 -0.34
C TYR A 103 -9.27 -1.90 0.30
N SER A 104 -9.15 -1.61 1.60
CA SER A 104 -10.03 -0.67 2.30
C SER A 104 -10.02 0.74 1.69
N ASN A 105 -8.84 1.25 1.31
CA ASN A 105 -8.70 2.55 0.65
C ASN A 105 -9.26 2.52 -0.77
N TYR A 106 -9.05 1.42 -1.50
CA TYR A 106 -9.60 1.25 -2.84
C TYR A 106 -11.14 1.27 -2.84
N MET A 107 -11.77 0.55 -1.91
CA MET A 107 -13.22 0.59 -1.74
C MET A 107 -13.71 2.00 -1.40
N LYS A 108 -13.04 2.68 -0.44
CA LYS A 108 -13.37 4.07 -0.10
C LYS A 108 -13.28 5.00 -1.31
N LEU A 109 -12.26 4.81 -2.17
CA LEU A 109 -12.11 5.57 -3.40
C LEU A 109 -13.27 5.34 -4.36
N ILE A 110 -13.69 4.09 -4.57
CA ILE A 110 -14.85 3.77 -5.41
C ILE A 110 -16.14 4.37 -4.85
N PHE A 111 -16.40 4.21 -3.56
CA PHE A 111 -17.61 4.79 -2.93
C PHE A 111 -17.62 6.31 -3.04
N ASN A 112 -16.49 6.96 -2.79
CA ASN A 112 -16.35 8.40 -2.97
C ASN A 112 -16.52 8.81 -4.43
N TYR A 113 -15.99 8.04 -5.38
CA TYR A 113 -16.14 8.33 -6.81
C TYR A 113 -17.60 8.25 -7.25
N ASN A 114 -18.32 7.23 -6.79
CA ASN A 114 -19.73 7.03 -7.16
C ASN A 114 -20.68 8.05 -6.52
N SER A 115 -20.35 8.56 -5.32
CA SER A 115 -21.15 9.56 -4.62
C SER A 115 -20.87 11.01 -5.06
N ARG A 116 -19.83 11.24 -5.87
CA ARG A 116 -19.48 12.58 -6.35
C ARG A 116 -20.33 13.02 -7.55
N GLN A 117 -20.61 14.32 -7.61
CA GLN A 117 -21.17 14.94 -8.81
C GLN A 117 -20.13 14.89 -9.94
N LYS A 118 -20.48 14.22 -11.04
CA LYS A 118 -19.54 14.01 -12.17
C LYS A 118 -19.47 15.27 -13.03
N LEU A 119 -18.39 16.03 -12.89
CA LEU A 119 -18.13 17.23 -13.68
C LEU A 119 -17.52 16.86 -15.05
N PHE A 120 -18.31 16.19 -15.90
CA PHE A 120 -17.86 15.67 -17.21
C PHE A 120 -17.37 16.77 -18.17
N PHE A 121 -17.83 18.00 -17.99
CA PHE A 121 -17.44 19.18 -18.75
C PHE A 121 -16.06 19.74 -18.36
N MET A 122 -15.53 19.39 -17.19
CA MET A 122 -14.16 19.74 -16.81
C MET A 122 -13.17 18.76 -17.44
N LYS A 123 -12.07 19.28 -17.99
CA LYS A 123 -10.94 18.49 -18.50
C LYS A 123 -10.41 17.58 -17.39
N SER A 124 -10.14 16.30 -17.70
CA SER A 124 -9.83 15.25 -16.72
C SER A 124 -8.86 15.69 -15.62
N ASN A 125 -7.79 16.40 -15.97
CA ASN A 125 -6.76 16.81 -15.01
C ASN A 125 -7.29 17.76 -13.91
N LYS A 126 -8.22 18.67 -14.24
CA LYS A 126 -8.79 19.62 -13.26
C LYS A 126 -9.90 19.00 -12.41
N ARG A 127 -10.46 17.85 -12.82
CA ARG A 127 -11.57 17.20 -12.12
C ARG A 127 -11.13 16.53 -10.82
N ASP A 128 -9.90 16.02 -10.79
CA ASP A 128 -9.36 15.23 -9.68
C ASP A 128 -8.73 16.10 -8.57
N GLU A 129 -8.28 17.31 -8.90
CA GLU A 129 -7.60 18.25 -7.97
C GLU A 129 -8.56 19.06 -7.08
N PHE A 130 -9.84 19.22 -7.45
CA PHE A 130 -10.77 20.15 -6.77
C PHE A 130 -11.15 19.75 -5.33
N HIS A 131 -10.76 18.55 -4.87
CA HIS A 131 -11.17 18.00 -3.58
C HIS A 131 -10.06 17.23 -2.86
N GLY A 132 -8.79 17.56 -3.14
CA GLY A 132 -7.62 17.04 -2.43
C GLY A 132 -7.32 17.81 -1.15
#